data_AF-A0A7C5GPL8-F1
#
_entry.id   AF-A0A7C5GPL8-F1
#
_cell.length_a   1.000
_cell.length_b   1.000
_cell.length_c   1.000
_cell.angle_alpha   90.00
_cell.angle_beta   90.00
_cell.angle_gamma   90.00
#
_symmetry.space_group_name_H-M   'P 1'
#
loop_
_entity.id
_entity.type
_entity.pdbx_description
1 polymer ?
#
loop_
_entity_poly.entity_id
_entity_poly.type
_entity_poly.pdbx_seq_one_letter_code
_entity_poly.pdbx_strand_id
1 'polypeptide(L)'
;MKRLKISQPECWLNVILIVLFGVLIALLVSACSPDQAANADTSSSNSDKAAQATETTQSTPSVQVTEAYARAVPPNSPASAVFLTLHNNGEQEQRLVSATSNVANVVELHNHVKQDGMMQMRKIDHISIPAKGKTTLKPGGLHIMLIQLQQPLVVDSTIAVTLHFADGSEQALTVPVREISSMMQQHH
;
A
#
# COMPACT_ATOMS: atom_id res chain seq x y z
N MET A 1 -40.07 11.52 -25.76
CA MET A 1 -39.89 10.11 -26.18
C MET A 1 -38.43 9.88 -26.57
N LYS A 2 -37.86 8.70 -26.28
CA LYS A 2 -36.45 8.22 -26.38
C LYS A 2 -35.79 8.13 -25.00
N ARG A 3 -36.08 7.09 -24.20
CA ARG A 3 -35.55 5.70 -24.18
C ARG A 3 -34.03 5.58 -23.96
N LEU A 4 -33.73 4.81 -22.91
CA LEU A 4 -32.46 4.35 -22.36
C LEU A 4 -31.49 3.67 -23.35
N LYS A 5 -30.20 3.67 -22.98
CA LYS A 5 -29.12 2.67 -23.21
C LYS A 5 -27.93 3.15 -22.36
N ILE A 6 -27.42 2.52 -21.30
CA ILE A 6 -26.87 1.17 -21.08
C ILE A 6 -25.91 0.70 -22.19
N SER A 7 -24.61 0.74 -21.91
CA SER A 7 -23.48 -0.09 -22.42
C SER A 7 -22.22 0.48 -21.72
N GLN A 8 -21.49 -0.13 -20.77
CA GLN A 8 -20.74 -1.40 -20.72
C GLN A 8 -19.69 -1.60 -21.84
N PRO A 9 -18.53 -2.23 -21.52
CA PRO A 9 -17.18 -1.86 -21.95
C PRO A 9 -16.50 -2.90 -22.86
N GLU A 10 -15.64 -2.44 -23.78
CA GLU A 10 -14.87 -3.27 -24.73
C GLU A 10 -13.43 -2.68 -24.71
N CYS A 11 -12.37 -3.28 -24.15
CA CYS A 11 -11.79 -4.59 -24.39
C CYS A 11 -11.72 -4.91 -25.89
N TRP A 12 -10.52 -5.18 -26.41
CA TRP A 12 -10.17 -5.53 -27.79
C TRP A 12 -9.71 -4.38 -28.69
N LEU A 13 -8.44 -3.99 -28.60
CA LEU A 13 -7.66 -3.61 -29.79
C LEU A 13 -6.16 -3.57 -29.45
N ASN A 14 -5.45 -4.70 -29.68
CA ASN A 14 -4.04 -4.75 -30.08
C ASN A 14 -3.60 -6.20 -30.23
N VAL A 15 -4.18 -6.87 -31.22
CA VAL A 15 -3.67 -8.11 -31.81
C VAL A 15 -3.65 -7.83 -33.30
N ILE A 16 -2.49 -7.55 -33.88
CA ILE A 16 -2.10 -7.69 -35.29
C ILE A 16 -0.74 -6.99 -35.45
N LEU A 17 0.16 -7.62 -36.23
CA LEU A 17 1.40 -7.07 -36.78
C LEU A 17 2.71 -7.31 -35.99
N ILE A 18 3.22 -8.55 -35.92
CA ILE A 18 4.62 -8.90 -36.29
C ILE A 18 4.70 -10.40 -36.63
N VAL A 19 4.41 -10.78 -37.88
CA VAL A 19 4.85 -12.06 -38.47
C VAL A 19 5.34 -11.72 -39.87
N LEU A 20 6.64 -11.92 -40.13
CA LEU A 20 7.30 -12.10 -41.43
C LEU A 20 8.76 -11.65 -41.29
N PHE A 21 9.69 -12.56 -40.97
CA PHE A 21 11.08 -12.57 -41.46
C PHE A 21 11.79 -13.79 -40.88
N GLY A 22 12.36 -14.64 -41.73
CA GLY A 22 13.38 -15.61 -41.33
C GLY A 22 13.05 -17.08 -41.55
N VAL A 23 12.83 -17.45 -42.81
CA VAL A 23 12.91 -18.83 -43.31
C VAL A 23 14.36 -19.33 -43.26
N LEU A 24 14.53 -20.66 -43.19
CA LEU A 24 15.65 -21.46 -43.72
C LEU A 24 16.70 -21.93 -42.70
N ILE A 25 16.67 -23.21 -42.33
CA ILE A 25 17.68 -24.21 -42.70
C ILE A 25 17.19 -25.62 -42.31
N ALA A 26 17.27 -26.52 -43.27
CA ALA A 26 16.90 -27.93 -43.23
C ALA A 26 18.05 -28.82 -42.73
N LEU A 27 17.73 -30.03 -42.23
CA LEU A 27 18.19 -31.34 -42.75
C LEU A 27 18.18 -32.47 -41.70
N LEU A 28 17.35 -33.46 -42.03
CA LEU A 28 17.33 -34.90 -41.72
C LEU A 28 18.56 -35.54 -41.04
N VAL A 29 18.33 -36.33 -39.97
CA VAL A 29 18.87 -37.71 -39.83
C VAL A 29 17.87 -38.59 -39.07
N SER A 30 17.55 -39.72 -39.68
CA SER A 30 16.82 -40.87 -39.12
C SER A 30 17.74 -41.75 -38.28
N ALA A 31 17.31 -42.16 -37.07
CA ALA A 31 17.78 -43.40 -36.44
C ALA A 31 16.75 -43.89 -35.40
N CYS A 32 16.61 -45.21 -35.34
CA CYS A 32 15.58 -46.00 -34.70
C CYS A 32 16.15 -46.73 -33.46
N SER A 33 15.42 -46.69 -32.32
CA SER A 33 15.36 -47.68 -31.20
C SER A 33 16.65 -48.05 -30.41
N PRO A 34 16.60 -48.80 -29.27
CA PRO A 34 15.52 -49.09 -28.30
C PRO A 34 15.90 -48.89 -26.79
N ASP A 35 14.87 -48.95 -25.95
CA ASP A 35 14.70 -49.55 -24.60
C ASP A 35 15.85 -49.83 -23.59
N GLN A 36 15.58 -49.42 -22.34
CA GLN A 36 15.92 -49.99 -21.02
C GLN A 36 17.39 -50.15 -20.54
N ALA A 37 17.77 -49.43 -19.47
CA ALA A 37 17.71 -49.96 -18.09
C ALA A 37 18.65 -49.20 -17.11
N ALA A 38 18.09 -48.87 -15.95
CA ALA A 38 18.66 -48.95 -14.60
C ALA A 38 19.87 -48.11 -14.15
N ASN A 39 19.61 -47.47 -12.99
CA ASN A 39 20.48 -47.22 -11.85
C ASN A 39 21.34 -45.95 -11.77
N ALA A 40 20.90 -45.14 -10.81
CA ALA A 40 21.65 -44.64 -9.67
C ALA A 40 22.42 -43.32 -9.78
N ASP A 41 22.13 -42.54 -8.74
CA ASP A 41 22.88 -41.47 -8.11
C ASP A 41 22.96 -40.07 -8.73
N THR A 42 22.22 -39.19 -8.03
CA THR A 42 22.71 -37.97 -7.38
C THR A 42 23.34 -36.88 -8.25
N SER A 43 22.68 -35.72 -8.17
CA SER A 43 23.09 -34.36 -8.58
C SER A 43 22.52 -33.92 -9.93
N SER A 44 21.81 -32.79 -9.86
CA SER A 44 21.48 -31.80 -10.92
C SER A 44 19.99 -31.45 -10.80
N SER A 45 19.66 -30.29 -10.26
CA SER A 45 19.49 -29.07 -11.08
C SER A 45 18.52 -29.27 -12.24
N ASN A 46 17.24 -29.06 -11.95
CA ASN A 46 16.25 -28.52 -12.89
C ASN A 46 15.75 -27.24 -12.19
N SER A 47 15.90 -25.99 -12.66
CA SER A 47 16.01 -25.44 -14.01
C SER A 47 15.03 -26.03 -15.01
N ASP A 48 13.80 -26.25 -14.55
CA ASP A 48 12.63 -26.21 -15.43
C ASP A 48 12.15 -24.76 -15.54
N LYS A 49 12.56 -24.13 -16.63
CA LYS A 49 12.15 -22.81 -17.08
C LYS A 49 10.87 -22.96 -17.91
N ALA A 50 9.72 -22.73 -17.30
CA ALA A 50 8.50 -22.32 -18.00
C ALA A 50 7.53 -21.63 -17.04
N ALA A 51 7.10 -20.44 -17.44
CA ALA A 51 5.97 -19.68 -16.91
C ALA A 51 6.03 -19.32 -15.42
N GLN A 52 6.87 -18.33 -15.12
CA GLN A 52 6.73 -17.50 -13.93
C GLN A 52 5.41 -16.73 -14.05
N ALA A 53 4.32 -17.34 -13.59
CA ALA A 53 3.20 -16.59 -13.09
C ALA A 53 3.76 -15.72 -11.97
N THR A 54 3.80 -14.40 -12.19
CA THR A 54 3.87 -13.43 -11.10
C THR A 54 2.62 -13.66 -10.25
N GLU A 55 2.73 -14.60 -9.34
CA GLU A 55 1.90 -14.70 -8.17
C GLU A 55 2.14 -13.38 -7.45
N THR A 56 1.22 -12.43 -7.61
CA THR A 56 1.12 -11.29 -6.71
C THR A 56 0.72 -11.89 -5.37
N THR A 57 1.70 -12.43 -4.63
CA THR A 57 1.54 -12.75 -3.23
C THR A 57 1.18 -11.41 -2.61
N GLN A 58 -0.12 -11.17 -2.43
CA GLN A 58 -0.60 -10.12 -1.53
C GLN A 58 -0.13 -10.56 -0.16
N SER A 59 1.12 -10.21 0.15
CA SER A 59 1.70 -10.34 1.47
C SER A 59 0.74 -9.64 2.40
N THR A 60 0.02 -10.41 3.21
CA THR A 60 -0.79 -9.86 4.29
C THR A 60 0.10 -8.86 5.03
N PRO A 61 -0.30 -7.59 5.16
CA PRO A 61 0.57 -6.59 5.75
C PRO A 61 1.02 -7.10 7.11
N SER A 62 2.33 -7.25 7.29
CA SER A 62 2.95 -7.70 8.55
C SER A 62 2.76 -6.70 9.69
N VAL A 63 2.14 -5.56 9.36
CA VAL A 63 1.85 -4.43 10.23
C VAL A 63 0.40 -4.50 10.72
N GLN A 64 0.23 -4.58 12.03
CA GLN A 64 -1.05 -4.43 12.70
C GLN A 64 -1.27 -2.97 13.09
N VAL A 65 -2.50 -2.49 12.94
CA VAL A 65 -2.87 -1.12 13.29
C VAL A 65 -3.80 -1.12 14.48
N THR A 66 -3.48 -0.32 15.49
CA THR A 66 -4.26 -0.17 16.72
C THR A 66 -4.46 1.30 17.06
N GLU A 67 -5.42 1.60 17.93
CA GLU A 67 -5.68 2.97 18.41
C GLU A 67 -5.86 4.01 17.29
N ALA A 68 -6.43 3.60 16.15
CA ALA A 68 -6.64 4.49 15.03
C ALA A 68 -7.80 5.44 15.30
N TYR A 69 -7.57 6.74 15.14
CA TYR A 69 -8.61 7.77 15.17
C TYR A 69 -8.23 8.98 14.32
N ALA A 70 -9.25 9.65 13.78
CA ALA A 70 -9.11 10.91 13.09
C ALA A 70 -9.57 12.05 14.00
N ARG A 71 -8.94 13.22 13.88
CA ARG A 71 -9.35 14.41 14.63
C ARG A 71 -10.63 14.99 14.05
N ALA A 72 -11.64 15.20 14.91
CA ALA A 72 -12.80 16.02 14.58
C ALA A 72 -12.37 17.48 14.36
N VAL A 73 -12.91 18.10 13.30
CA VAL A 73 -12.62 19.51 12.99
C VAL A 73 -13.91 20.26 12.68
N PRO A 74 -13.99 21.56 13.01
CA PRO A 74 -15.14 22.38 12.66
C PRO A 74 -15.46 22.35 11.16
N PRO A 75 -16.73 22.53 10.77
CA PRO A 75 -17.10 22.71 9.37
C PRO A 75 -16.30 23.89 8.79
N ASN A 76 -15.72 23.71 7.60
CA ASN A 76 -14.79 24.62 6.90
C ASN A 76 -13.31 24.55 7.32
N SER A 77 -12.91 23.63 8.19
CA SER A 77 -11.49 23.42 8.45
C SER A 77 -10.81 22.85 7.19
N PRO A 78 -9.73 23.46 6.69
CA PRO A 78 -9.09 23.01 5.45
C PRO A 78 -8.30 21.71 5.61
N ALA A 79 -8.00 21.30 6.84
CA ALA A 79 -7.20 20.12 7.14
C ALA A 79 -7.58 19.46 8.47
N SER A 80 -7.23 18.17 8.58
CA SER A 80 -7.30 17.38 9.81
C SER A 80 -6.10 16.41 9.88
N ALA A 81 -6.00 15.64 10.96
CA ALA A 81 -4.94 14.66 11.16
C ALA A 81 -5.52 13.31 11.62
N VAL A 82 -4.86 12.23 11.18
CA VAL A 82 -5.11 10.85 11.59
C VAL A 82 -3.94 10.37 12.45
N PHE A 83 -4.30 9.73 13.55
CA PHE A 83 -3.39 9.16 14.54
C PHE A 83 -3.69 7.67 14.68
N LEU A 84 -2.65 6.88 14.91
CA LEU A 84 -2.73 5.42 14.99
C LEU A 84 -1.42 4.87 15.55
N THR A 85 -1.40 3.61 15.95
CA THR A 85 -0.16 2.90 16.27
C THR A 85 0.04 1.75 15.30
N LEU A 86 1.22 1.71 14.70
CA LEU A 86 1.67 0.66 13.78
C LEU A 86 2.53 -0.33 14.55
N HIS A 87 2.17 -1.61 14.53
CA HIS A 87 2.91 -2.70 15.15
C HIS A 87 3.44 -3.61 14.05
N ASN A 88 4.75 -3.68 13.88
CA ASN A 88 5.37 -4.57 12.91
C ASN A 88 5.76 -5.88 13.60
N ASN A 89 5.05 -6.96 13.28
CA ASN A 89 5.33 -8.29 13.81
C ASN A 89 6.30 -9.08 12.90
N GLY A 90 6.71 -8.51 11.77
CA GLY A 90 7.70 -9.05 10.86
C GLY A 90 9.13 -8.99 11.41
N GLU A 91 10.03 -9.67 10.72
CA GLU A 91 11.47 -9.71 11.03
C GLU A 91 12.26 -8.62 10.31
N GLN A 92 11.62 -7.90 9.39
CA GLN A 92 12.22 -6.81 8.62
C GLN A 92 11.56 -5.47 8.97
N GLU A 93 12.32 -4.38 8.87
CA GLU A 93 11.77 -3.03 8.97
C GLU A 93 10.72 -2.83 7.88
N GLN A 94 9.59 -2.23 8.26
CA GLN A 94 8.53 -1.82 7.35
C GLN A 94 8.49 -0.30 7.27
N ARG A 95 8.06 0.23 6.12
CA ARG A 95 7.96 1.68 5.92
C ARG A 95 6.60 2.02 5.37
N LEU A 96 5.88 2.89 6.06
CA LEU A 96 4.69 3.54 5.54
C LEU A 96 5.14 4.68 4.63
N VAL A 97 4.87 4.60 3.34
CA VAL A 97 5.33 5.59 2.35
C VAL A 97 4.25 6.60 1.98
N SER A 98 2.99 6.20 2.03
CA SER A 98 1.87 7.10 1.80
C SER A 98 0.60 6.57 2.43
N ALA A 99 -0.43 7.41 2.44
CA ALA A 99 -1.78 7.02 2.79
C ALA A 99 -2.74 7.71 1.81
N THR A 100 -3.93 7.15 1.64
CA THR A 100 -5.00 7.74 0.84
C THR A 100 -6.30 7.69 1.61
N SER A 101 -7.20 8.64 1.34
CA SER A 101 -8.53 8.65 1.96
C SER A 101 -9.55 9.26 1.02
N ASN A 102 -10.80 8.83 1.12
CA ASN A 102 -11.91 9.37 0.33
C ASN A 102 -12.37 10.76 0.80
N VAL A 103 -11.94 11.20 1.99
CA VAL A 103 -12.41 12.45 2.60
C VAL A 103 -11.51 13.66 2.32
N ALA A 104 -10.34 13.47 1.71
CA ALA A 104 -9.33 14.50 1.48
C ALA A 104 -8.69 14.34 0.10
N ASN A 105 -8.42 15.46 -0.58
CA ASN A 105 -7.75 15.41 -1.89
C ASN A 105 -6.25 15.12 -1.78
N VAL A 106 -5.64 15.56 -0.67
CA VAL A 106 -4.21 15.41 -0.43
C VAL A 106 -4.00 14.79 0.94
N VAL A 107 -3.20 13.73 0.98
CA VAL A 107 -2.83 13.03 2.21
C VAL A 107 -1.32 12.96 2.29
N GLU A 108 -0.75 13.43 3.40
CA GLU A 108 0.68 13.53 3.59
C GLU A 108 1.12 12.95 4.94
N LEU A 109 2.38 12.53 5.02
CA LEU A 109 3.00 12.08 6.27
C LEU A 109 3.79 13.24 6.87
N HIS A 110 3.54 13.57 8.13
CA HIS A 110 4.15 14.72 8.80
C HIS A 110 4.81 14.30 10.12
N ASN A 111 5.90 14.97 10.47
CA ASN A 111 6.58 14.85 11.75
C ASN A 111 6.71 16.21 12.43
N HIS A 112 6.77 16.21 13.76
CA HIS A 112 7.16 17.37 14.53
C HIS A 112 8.63 17.23 14.93
N VAL A 113 9.48 18.11 14.40
CA VAL A 113 10.90 18.16 14.76
C VAL A 113 11.13 19.41 15.59
N LYS A 114 11.80 19.25 16.74
CA LYS A 114 12.30 20.38 17.52
C LYS A 114 13.59 20.86 16.86
N GLN A 115 13.53 21.97 16.15
CA GLN A 115 14.71 22.65 15.62
C GLN A 115 14.83 24.01 16.29
N ASP A 116 16.02 24.31 16.83
CA ASP A 116 16.32 25.63 17.42
C ASP A 116 15.35 26.05 18.53
N GLY A 117 14.88 25.09 19.33
CA GLY A 117 13.93 25.33 20.41
C GLY A 117 12.46 25.48 19.96
N MET A 118 12.19 25.54 18.66
CA MET A 118 10.85 25.64 18.08
C MET A 118 10.36 24.29 17.54
N MET A 119 9.09 23.97 17.79
CA MET A 119 8.44 22.81 17.20
C MET A 119 8.00 23.15 15.79
N GLN A 120 8.56 22.48 14.79
CA GLN A 120 8.18 22.66 13.39
C GLN A 120 7.55 21.38 12.84
N MET A 121 6.39 21.52 12.21
CA MET A 121 5.80 20.48 11.38
C MET A 121 6.56 20.40 10.06
N ARG A 122 7.02 19.20 9.70
CA ARG A 122 7.68 18.92 8.43
C ARG A 122 7.05 17.71 7.79
N LYS A 123 6.78 17.82 6.49
CA LYS A 123 6.46 16.67 5.65
C LYS A 123 7.65 15.71 5.63
N ILE A 124 7.36 14.42 5.68
CA ILE A 124 8.32 13.33 5.58
C ILE A 124 7.88 12.39 4.45
N ASP A 125 8.84 11.73 3.81
CA ASP A 125 8.55 10.83 2.69
C ASP A 125 8.09 9.44 3.16
N HIS A 126 8.48 9.04 4.36
CA HIS A 126 8.07 7.77 4.93
C HIS A 126 8.16 7.76 6.46
N ILE A 127 7.43 6.85 7.08
CA ILE A 127 7.51 6.52 8.50
C ILE A 127 8.07 5.10 8.64
N SER A 128 9.24 4.99 9.26
CA SER A 128 9.85 3.68 9.56
C SER A 128 9.17 3.01 10.75
N ILE A 129 9.00 1.69 10.64
CA ILE A 129 8.40 0.81 11.64
C ILE A 129 9.39 -0.32 11.87
N PRO A 130 10.15 -0.30 12.97
CA PRO A 130 11.22 -1.27 13.21
C PRO A 130 10.68 -2.69 13.27
N ALA A 131 11.49 -3.67 12.84
CA ALA A 131 11.18 -5.09 12.96
C ALA A 131 10.85 -5.46 14.41
N LYS A 132 9.82 -6.30 14.62
CA LYS A 132 9.32 -6.68 15.95
C LYS A 132 9.04 -5.49 16.88
N GLY A 133 8.74 -4.32 16.30
CA GLY A 133 8.61 -3.07 17.01
C GLY A 133 7.30 -2.34 16.69
N LYS A 134 7.20 -1.10 17.17
CA LYS A 134 6.04 -0.25 16.92
C LYS A 134 6.41 1.20 16.71
N THR A 135 5.59 1.89 15.92
CA THR A 135 5.68 3.33 15.70
C THR A 135 4.32 3.95 15.99
N THR A 136 4.29 4.92 16.91
CA THR A 136 3.06 5.59 17.33
C THR A 136 2.96 6.96 16.67
N LEU A 137 1.86 7.17 15.95
CA LEU A 137 1.45 8.45 15.41
C LEU A 137 0.51 9.12 16.43
N LYS A 138 0.91 10.28 16.94
CA LYS A 138 0.20 11.00 18.01
C LYS A 138 0.30 12.51 17.84
N PRO A 139 -0.60 13.28 18.47
CA PRO A 139 -0.51 14.75 18.48
C PRO A 139 0.86 15.22 18.98
N GLY A 140 1.45 16.19 18.27
CA GLY A 140 2.78 16.73 18.58
C GLY A 140 3.96 15.84 18.15
N GLY A 141 3.72 14.76 17.41
CA GLY A 141 4.74 13.87 16.84
C GLY A 141 4.43 13.52 15.39
N LEU A 142 4.62 12.23 15.05
CA LEU A 142 4.25 11.67 13.75
C LEU A 142 2.74 11.64 13.57
N HIS A 143 2.24 11.96 12.38
CA HIS A 143 0.82 11.89 12.05
C HIS A 143 0.60 11.89 10.53
N ILE A 144 -0.57 11.43 10.11
CA ILE A 144 -1.02 11.52 8.73
C ILE A 144 -1.89 12.76 8.61
N MET A 145 -1.48 13.72 7.79
CA MET A 145 -2.19 14.97 7.55
C MET A 145 -3.16 14.81 6.38
N LEU A 146 -4.42 15.15 6.60
CA LEU A 146 -5.48 15.21 5.60
C LEU A 146 -5.67 16.67 5.19
N ILE A 147 -5.44 17.01 3.93
CA ILE A 147 -5.46 18.38 3.41
C ILE A 147 -6.53 18.47 2.32
N GLN A 148 -7.21 19.62 2.25
CA GLN A 148 -8.35 19.86 1.35
C GLN A 148 -9.46 18.84 1.61
N LEU A 149 -10.03 18.90 2.81
CA LEU A 149 -11.16 18.06 3.20
C LEU A 149 -12.36 18.33 2.28
N GLN A 150 -12.89 17.25 1.71
CA GLN A 150 -14.06 17.26 0.81
C GLN A 150 -15.38 17.18 1.60
N GLN A 151 -15.31 16.73 2.85
CA GLN A 151 -16.43 16.59 3.76
C GLN A 151 -16.01 16.90 5.21
N PRO A 152 -16.92 17.40 6.05
CA PRO A 152 -16.61 17.66 7.46
C PRO A 152 -16.35 16.35 8.22
N LEU A 153 -15.35 16.37 9.10
CA LEU A 153 -15.05 15.27 10.03
C LEU A 153 -15.75 15.54 11.35
N VAL A 154 -16.93 14.95 11.50
CA VAL A 154 -17.78 15.09 12.70
C VAL A 154 -17.48 13.97 13.69
N VAL A 155 -17.56 14.26 14.98
CA VAL A 155 -17.43 13.27 16.06
C VAL A 155 -18.35 12.07 15.82
N ASP A 156 -17.88 10.88 16.19
CA ASP A 156 -18.58 9.59 16.06
C ASP A 156 -18.87 9.13 14.61
N SER A 157 -18.43 9.89 13.61
CA SER A 157 -18.38 9.42 12.22
C SER A 157 -17.15 8.54 11.97
N THR A 158 -17.11 7.87 10.83
CA THR A 158 -15.95 7.07 10.40
C THR A 158 -15.48 7.49 9.02
N ILE A 159 -14.19 7.29 8.75
CA ILE A 159 -13.57 7.55 7.46
C ILE A 159 -12.79 6.33 6.97
N ALA A 160 -12.71 6.16 5.66
CA ALA A 160 -11.87 5.14 5.06
C ALA A 160 -10.47 5.70 4.81
N VAL A 161 -9.45 5.01 5.32
CA VAL A 161 -8.04 5.35 5.11
C VAL A 161 -7.32 4.10 4.64
N THR A 162 -6.62 4.19 3.52
CA THR A 162 -5.74 3.11 3.05
C THR A 162 -4.30 3.51 3.29
N LEU A 163 -3.54 2.65 3.97
CA LEU A 163 -2.11 2.80 4.18
C LEU A 163 -1.35 2.07 3.08
N HIS A 164 -0.30 2.69 2.56
CA HIS A 164 0.56 2.14 1.50
C HIS A 164 1.97 1.94 2.03
N PHE A 165 2.46 0.70 1.99
CA PHE A 165 3.78 0.32 2.49
C PHE A 165 4.80 0.21 1.36
N ALA A 166 6.09 0.34 1.70
CA ALA A 166 7.18 0.28 0.73
C ALA A 166 7.34 -1.09 0.05
N ASP A 167 6.81 -2.16 0.63
CA ASP A 167 6.80 -3.50 0.05
C ASP A 167 5.67 -3.70 -0.98
N GLY A 168 4.87 -2.66 -1.24
CA GLY A 168 3.72 -2.70 -2.14
C GLY A 168 2.45 -3.27 -1.49
N SER A 169 2.50 -3.63 -0.20
CA SER A 169 1.29 -3.99 0.53
C SER A 169 0.45 -2.76 0.85
N GLU A 170 -0.87 -2.96 0.87
CA GLU A 170 -1.83 -1.93 1.25
C GLU A 170 -2.71 -2.44 2.38
N GLN A 171 -3.14 -1.52 3.25
CA GLN A 171 -4.04 -1.84 4.35
C GLN A 171 -5.17 -0.82 4.44
N ALA A 172 -6.38 -1.26 4.09
CA ALA A 172 -7.58 -0.47 4.26
C ALA A 172 -8.04 -0.49 5.73
N LEU A 173 -8.33 0.69 6.26
CA LEU A 173 -8.75 0.92 7.64
C LEU A 173 -10.03 1.74 7.66
N THR A 174 -10.93 1.39 8.57
CA THR A 174 -12.03 2.26 8.97
C THR A 174 -11.64 2.97 10.25
N VAL A 175 -11.48 4.29 10.17
CA VAL A 175 -10.96 5.11 11.25
C VAL A 175 -12.09 5.92 11.87
N PRO A 176 -12.39 5.77 13.18
CA PRO A 176 -13.38 6.61 13.86
C PRO A 176 -12.87 8.04 14.05
N VAL A 177 -13.76 9.01 13.93
CA VAL A 177 -13.49 10.42 14.20
C VAL A 177 -13.77 10.70 15.67
N ARG A 178 -12.79 11.28 16.37
CA ARG A 178 -12.88 11.61 17.79
C ARG A 178 -12.50 13.07 18.01
N GLU A 179 -13.08 13.70 19.02
CA GLU A 179 -12.52 14.95 19.52
C GLU A 179 -11.15 14.69 20.15
N ILE A 180 -10.18 15.53 19.83
CA ILE A 180 -8.99 15.63 20.68
C ILE A 180 -9.41 16.55 21.82
N SER A 181 -10.05 15.98 22.84
CA SER A 181 -10.20 16.68 24.10
C SER A 181 -8.81 17.04 24.58
N SER A 182 -8.53 18.33 24.69
CA SER A 182 -7.31 18.90 25.24
C SER A 182 -7.14 18.53 26.72
N MET A 183 -6.94 17.26 27.05
CA MET A 183 -6.65 16.83 28.43
C MET A 183 -5.20 17.15 28.85
N MET A 184 -4.62 18.24 28.34
CA MET A 184 -3.40 18.88 28.87
C MET A 184 -3.42 20.40 28.63
N GLN A 185 -4.52 21.06 28.96
CA GLN A 185 -4.51 22.48 29.33
C GLN A 185 -4.93 22.62 30.79
N GLN A 186 -4.14 22.04 31.69
CA GLN A 186 -4.05 22.52 33.07
C GLN A 186 -2.59 22.86 33.35
N HIS A 187 -2.16 23.99 32.79
CA HIS A 187 -1.10 24.79 33.41
C HIS A 187 -1.83 25.89 34.19
N HIS A 188 -1.98 25.66 35.50
CA HIS A 188 -2.19 26.73 36.48
C HIS A 188 -0.84 27.15 37.04
#